data_AF-A0A061N629-F1
#
_entry.id   AF-A0A061N629-F1
#
_cell.length_a   1.000
_cell.length_b   1.000
_cell.length_c   1.000
_cell.angle_alpha   90.00
_cell.angle_beta   90.00
_cell.angle_gamma   90.00
#
_symmetry.space_group_name_H-M   'P 1'
#
loop_
_entity.id
_entity.type
_entity.pdbx_description
1 polymer ?
#
loop_
_entity_poly.entity_id
_entity_poly.type
_entity_poly.pdbx_seq_one_letter_code
_entity_poly.pdbx_strand_id
1 'polypeptide(L)'
;MKVPTRLGTDNQGFISNQTNKNKLQDEFKPILQIIVQLLRSVFEHKLHSIYVYGSVARGEAIPFKSDVDVTVILHSSVTTLEKDRIEHKTSKLLEDNHVIKKVVYDIGDLIDVVDSDNYYEWGFWLRHMCYCIYGKDLSLEFPAMKPNHMISRALNKDLIPTINEQIQALKSDKEISIVKKT
;
A
#
# COMPACT_ATOMS: atom_id res chain seq x y z
N MET A 1 9.26 -2.68 35.14
CA MET A 1 9.53 -2.45 33.70
C MET A 1 8.19 -2.49 32.98
N LYS A 2 7.66 -1.33 32.55
CA LYS A 2 6.37 -1.25 31.86
C LYS A 2 6.53 -1.89 30.48
N VAL A 3 5.94 -3.06 30.29
CA VAL A 3 5.87 -3.77 29.01
C VAL A 3 5.19 -2.84 27.98
N PRO A 4 5.63 -2.78 26.71
CA PRO A 4 5.18 -1.73 25.79
C PRO A 4 3.66 -1.75 25.59
N THR A 5 3.05 -0.63 25.98
CA THR A 5 2.08 0.19 25.25
C THR A 5 1.16 -0.51 24.25
N ARG A 6 -0.17 -0.39 24.45
CA ARG A 6 -1.25 -0.68 23.48
C ARG A 6 -1.18 0.20 22.21
N LEU A 7 -0.01 0.34 21.60
CA LEU A 7 0.15 1.09 20.36
C LEU A 7 -0.36 0.19 19.22
N GLY A 8 -1.53 0.52 18.69
CA GLY A 8 -2.08 -0.12 17.49
C GLY A 8 -3.09 -1.25 17.71
N THR A 9 -3.55 -1.50 18.95
CA THR A 9 -4.69 -2.41 19.21
C THR A 9 -5.78 -1.76 20.05
N ASP A 10 -7.02 -2.22 19.86
CA ASP A 10 -8.17 -1.78 20.64
C ASP A 10 -8.23 -2.45 22.03
N ASN A 11 -9.25 -2.11 22.83
CA ASN A 11 -9.44 -2.68 24.17
C ASN A 11 -9.69 -4.21 24.18
N GLN A 12 -10.04 -4.79 23.03
CA GLN A 12 -10.28 -6.23 22.86
C GLN A 12 -9.05 -6.96 22.26
N GLY A 13 -7.99 -6.22 21.96
CA GLY A 13 -6.73 -6.73 21.41
C GLY A 13 -6.72 -6.90 19.89
N PHE A 14 -7.73 -6.38 19.17
CA PHE A 14 -7.73 -6.36 17.71
C PHE A 14 -6.87 -5.22 17.18
N ILE A 15 -6.18 -5.45 16.07
CA ILE A 15 -5.38 -4.44 15.39
C ILE A 15 -6.29 -3.31 14.94
N SER A 16 -5.95 -2.08 15.35
CA SER A 16 -6.71 -0.88 15.02
C SER A 16 -6.26 -0.33 13.67
N ASN A 17 -7.19 -0.14 12.74
CA ASN A 17 -6.92 0.62 11.52
C ASN A 17 -6.93 2.12 11.86
N GLN A 18 -5.78 2.77 11.68
CA GLN A 18 -5.64 4.20 11.98
C GLN A 18 -6.07 5.11 10.83
N THR A 19 -6.42 4.53 9.68
CA THR A 19 -6.88 5.27 8.51
C THR A 19 -8.39 5.47 8.52
N ASN A 20 -8.87 6.60 7.99
CA ASN A 20 -10.31 6.89 7.92
C ASN A 20 -10.60 8.04 6.94
N LYS A 21 -11.76 8.02 6.26
CA LYS A 21 -12.27 9.14 5.46
C LYS A 21 -12.21 10.49 6.18
N ASN A 22 -12.62 10.50 7.45
CA ASN A 22 -12.73 11.71 8.27
C ASN A 22 -11.37 12.26 8.70
N LYS A 23 -10.29 11.50 8.51
CA LYS A 23 -8.91 11.93 8.77
C LYS A 23 -8.23 12.51 7.53
N LEU A 24 -8.80 12.32 6.34
CA LEU A 24 -8.23 12.88 5.12
C LEU A 24 -8.26 14.41 5.21
N GLN A 25 -7.06 15.01 5.17
CA GLN A 25 -6.84 16.45 5.20
C GLN A 25 -7.34 17.10 3.90
N ASP A 26 -7.91 18.31 3.99
CA ASP A 26 -8.57 18.97 2.86
C ASP A 26 -7.62 19.26 1.70
N GLU A 27 -6.35 19.54 2.00
CA GLU A 27 -5.30 19.81 1.02
C GLU A 27 -5.01 18.59 0.14
N PHE A 28 -5.23 17.37 0.64
CA PHE A 28 -4.93 16.12 -0.07
C PHE A 28 -6.16 15.54 -0.79
N LYS A 29 -7.39 15.92 -0.41
CA LYS A 29 -8.62 15.39 -1.04
C LYS A 29 -8.67 15.61 -2.57
N PRO A 30 -8.36 16.81 -3.12
CA PRO A 30 -8.33 17.01 -4.56
C PRO A 30 -7.30 16.13 -5.27
N ILE A 31 -6.15 15.91 -4.62
CA ILE A 31 -5.06 15.09 -5.17
C ILE A 31 -5.49 13.62 -5.25
N LEU A 32 -6.11 13.11 -4.20
CA LEU A 32 -6.66 11.75 -4.19
C LEU A 32 -7.72 11.57 -5.29
N GLN A 33 -8.56 12.58 -5.55
CA GLN A 33 -9.53 12.55 -6.65
C GLN A 33 -8.83 12.49 -8.02
N ILE A 34 -7.78 13.29 -8.23
CA ILE A 34 -7.01 13.27 -9.48
C ILE A 34 -6.32 11.92 -9.66
N ILE A 35 -5.72 11.36 -8.61
CA ILE A 35 -5.10 10.02 -8.66
C ILE A 35 -6.13 8.95 -9.00
N VAL A 36 -7.33 8.99 -8.41
CA VAL A 36 -8.41 8.06 -8.77
C VAL A 36 -8.78 8.19 -10.26
N GLN A 37 -8.93 9.41 -10.78
CA GLN A 37 -9.24 9.62 -12.20
C GLN A 37 -8.10 9.14 -13.12
N LEU A 38 -6.86 9.42 -12.74
CA LEU A 38 -5.65 8.96 -13.43
C LEU A 38 -5.66 7.44 -13.54
N LEU A 39 -5.78 6.73 -12.42
CA LEU A 39 -5.76 5.26 -12.37
C LEU A 39 -6.92 4.65 -13.16
N ARG A 40 -8.13 5.22 -13.04
CA ARG A 40 -9.28 4.81 -13.86
C ARG A 40 -9.02 4.97 -15.37
N SER A 41 -8.33 6.03 -15.77
CA SER A 41 -8.00 6.27 -17.19
C SER A 41 -6.91 5.36 -17.74
N VAL A 42 -6.04 4.83 -16.87
CA VAL A 42 -4.96 3.92 -17.29
C VAL A 42 -5.48 2.49 -17.38
N PHE A 43 -6.17 2.04 -16.33
CA PHE A 43 -6.53 0.64 -16.16
C PHE A 43 -7.94 0.30 -16.65
N GLU A 44 -8.82 1.29 -16.77
CA GLU A 44 -10.18 1.10 -17.29
C GLU A 44 -10.91 -0.06 -16.58
N HIS A 45 -11.33 -1.08 -17.33
CA HIS A 45 -12.04 -2.27 -16.86
C HIS A 45 -11.19 -3.20 -15.99
N LYS A 46 -9.86 -3.05 -16.01
CA LYS A 46 -8.93 -3.84 -15.19
C LYS A 46 -8.88 -3.35 -13.74
N LEU A 47 -9.28 -2.10 -13.47
CA LEU A 47 -9.24 -1.52 -12.13
C LEU A 47 -10.36 -2.08 -11.26
N HIS A 48 -10.01 -2.81 -10.20
CA HIS A 48 -10.99 -3.29 -9.22
C HIS A 48 -11.25 -2.25 -8.11
N SER A 49 -10.21 -1.83 -7.40
CA SER A 49 -10.33 -0.93 -6.24
C SER A 49 -9.04 -0.18 -5.95
N ILE A 50 -9.16 0.99 -5.32
CA ILE A 50 -8.04 1.84 -4.92
C ILE A 50 -8.16 2.15 -3.43
N TYR A 51 -7.03 2.04 -2.73
CA TYR A 51 -6.90 2.36 -1.32
C TYR A 51 -5.78 3.37 -1.11
N VAL A 52 -5.94 4.22 -0.09
CA VAL A 52 -4.86 5.08 0.41
C VAL A 52 -4.40 4.54 1.75
N TYR A 53 -3.09 4.60 2.00
CA TYR A 53 -2.51 4.28 3.30
C TYR A 53 -1.50 5.37 3.70
N GLY A 54 -0.64 5.08 4.68
CA GLY A 54 0.43 6.00 5.04
C GLY A 54 -0.05 7.27 5.75
N SER A 55 0.79 8.31 5.71
CA SER A 55 0.54 9.54 6.47
C SER A 55 -0.74 10.27 6.04
N VAL A 56 -1.05 10.26 4.74
CA VAL A 56 -2.25 10.89 4.18
C VAL A 56 -3.52 10.22 4.70
N ALA A 57 -3.56 8.88 4.70
CA ALA A 57 -4.71 8.13 5.17
C ALA A 57 -4.94 8.27 6.70
N ARG A 58 -3.86 8.50 7.45
CA ARG A 58 -3.90 8.72 8.91
C ARG A 58 -4.17 10.18 9.31
N GLY A 59 -4.17 11.12 8.37
CA GLY A 59 -4.34 12.55 8.65
C GLY A 59 -3.11 13.20 9.30
N GLU A 60 -1.94 12.64 9.04
CA GLU A 60 -0.64 13.04 9.59
C GLU A 60 0.27 13.64 8.51
N ALA A 61 -0.26 13.85 7.30
CA ALA A 61 0.53 14.29 6.17
C ALA A 61 0.88 15.78 6.29
N ILE A 62 2.13 16.10 5.92
CA ILE A 62 2.64 17.46 5.90
C ILE A 62 2.75 17.88 4.43
N PRO A 63 2.06 18.94 3.99
CA PRO A 63 2.20 19.48 2.65
C PRO A 63 3.66 19.70 2.28
N PHE A 64 3.99 19.48 1.01
CA PHE A 64 5.34 19.60 0.42
C PHE A 64 6.38 18.59 0.96
N LYS A 65 6.02 17.73 1.92
CA LYS A 65 6.93 16.75 2.54
C LYS A 65 6.45 15.32 2.44
N SER A 66 5.14 15.11 2.61
CA SER A 66 4.55 13.78 2.56
C SER A 66 4.37 13.27 1.15
N ASP A 67 4.53 11.96 1.02
CA ASP A 67 4.17 11.20 -0.16
C ASP A 67 2.68 10.78 -0.06
N VAL A 68 2.08 10.44 -1.20
CA VAL A 68 0.77 9.76 -1.26
C VAL A 68 1.02 8.30 -1.55
N ASP A 69 0.67 7.43 -0.60
CA ASP A 69 0.84 6.00 -0.73
C ASP A 69 -0.49 5.34 -1.09
N VAL A 70 -0.50 4.59 -2.20
CA VAL A 70 -1.72 4.06 -2.82
C VAL A 70 -1.55 2.57 -3.10
N THR A 71 -2.51 1.77 -2.65
CA THR A 71 -2.64 0.37 -3.07
C THR A 71 -3.71 0.27 -4.16
N VAL A 72 -3.37 -0.38 -5.27
CA VAL A 72 -4.26 -0.57 -6.43
C VAL A 72 -4.46 -2.06 -6.65
N ILE A 73 -5.72 -2.50 -6.66
CA ILE A 73 -6.06 -3.89 -6.96
C ILE A 73 -6.61 -3.98 -8.38
N LEU A 74 -6.07 -4.92 -9.16
CA LEU A 74 -6.40 -5.12 -10.56
C LEU A 74 -7.00 -6.50 -10.81
N HIS A 75 -7.88 -6.63 -11.80
CA HIS A 75 -8.42 -7.92 -12.24
C HIS A 75 -7.39 -8.79 -12.97
N SER A 76 -6.28 -8.21 -13.44
CA SER A 76 -5.17 -8.92 -14.07
C SER A 76 -3.85 -8.16 -13.86
N SER A 77 -2.72 -8.83 -14.10
CA SER A 77 -1.39 -8.28 -13.82
C SER A 77 -1.06 -7.04 -14.63
N VAL A 78 -0.51 -6.02 -13.97
CA VAL A 78 -0.07 -4.77 -14.61
C VAL A 78 1.01 -5.01 -15.68
N THR A 79 0.85 -4.37 -16.82
CA THR A 79 1.79 -4.40 -17.95
C THR A 79 2.81 -3.28 -17.84
N THR A 80 3.97 -3.42 -18.50
CA THR A 80 4.98 -2.35 -18.58
C THR A 80 4.41 -1.06 -19.17
N LEU A 81 3.61 -1.16 -20.23
CA LEU A 81 2.98 0.01 -20.85
C LEU A 81 2.04 0.75 -19.89
N GLU A 82 1.31 0.04 -19.04
CA GLU A 82 0.48 0.67 -18.01
C GLU A 82 1.33 1.35 -16.93
N LYS A 83 2.45 0.74 -16.51
CA LYS A 83 3.40 1.39 -15.59
C LYS A 83 3.94 2.70 -16.17
N ASP A 84 4.40 2.67 -17.41
CA ASP A 84 4.92 3.86 -18.10
C ASP A 84 3.85 4.96 -18.20
N ARG A 85 2.59 4.59 -18.47
CA ARG A 85 1.46 5.53 -18.50
C ARG A 85 1.16 6.14 -17.13
N ILE A 86 1.26 5.37 -16.05
CA ILE A 86 1.10 5.89 -14.68
C ILE A 86 2.23 6.84 -14.35
N GLU A 87 3.47 6.46 -14.63
CA GLU A 87 4.65 7.30 -14.39
C GLU A 87 4.52 8.63 -15.13
N HIS A 88 4.23 8.61 -16.43
CA HIS A 88 4.06 9.83 -17.22
C HIS A 88 2.96 10.75 -16.67
N LYS A 89 1.77 10.19 -16.36
CA LYS A 89 0.65 10.98 -15.82
C LYS A 89 0.94 11.48 -14.40
N THR A 90 1.67 10.71 -13.60
CA THR A 90 2.06 11.09 -12.22
C THR A 90 3.08 12.22 -12.26
N SER A 91 4.07 12.16 -13.15
CA SER A 91 5.04 13.25 -13.32
C SER A 91 4.34 14.58 -13.63
N LYS A 92 3.36 14.56 -14.55
CA LYS A 92 2.54 15.74 -14.85
C LYS A 92 1.74 16.24 -13.65
N LEU A 93 1.14 15.33 -12.88
CA LEU A 93 0.44 15.70 -11.63
C LEU A 93 1.38 16.42 -10.65
N LEU A 94 2.62 15.94 -10.50
CA LEU A 94 3.60 16.53 -9.59
C LEU A 94 4.13 17.89 -10.09
N GLU A 95 4.21 18.09 -11.41
CA GLU A 95 4.52 19.40 -12.00
C GLU A 95 3.41 20.43 -11.74
N ASP A 96 2.16 20.00 -11.88
CA ASP A 96 0.97 20.85 -11.68
C ASP A 96 0.61 21.04 -10.19
N ASN A 97 1.18 20.23 -9.29
CA ASN A 97 0.81 20.19 -7.87
C ASN A 97 2.02 20.04 -6.95
N HIS A 98 2.28 21.06 -6.15
CA HIS A 98 3.39 21.07 -5.20
C HIS A 98 3.03 20.51 -3.80
N VAL A 99 1.77 20.18 -3.50
CA VAL A 99 1.34 19.75 -2.17
C VAL A 99 1.94 18.40 -1.78
N ILE A 100 2.24 17.53 -2.76
CA ILE A 100 2.80 16.20 -2.53
C ILE A 100 4.17 16.06 -3.17
N LYS A 101 5.05 15.27 -2.55
CA LYS A 101 6.41 15.05 -3.05
C LYS A 101 6.48 13.92 -4.07
N LYS A 102 5.74 12.84 -3.83
CA LYS A 102 5.74 11.62 -4.65
C LYS A 102 4.39 10.90 -4.49
N VAL A 103 4.03 10.10 -5.49
CA VAL A 103 3.02 9.05 -5.35
C VAL A 103 3.70 7.68 -5.39
N VAL A 104 3.39 6.82 -4.43
CA VAL A 104 3.84 5.42 -4.36
C VAL A 104 2.67 4.52 -4.70
N TYR A 105 2.88 3.58 -5.63
CA TYR A 105 1.85 2.66 -6.11
C TYR A 105 2.23 1.22 -5.78
N ASP A 106 1.52 0.62 -4.84
CA ASP A 106 1.55 -0.81 -4.57
C ASP A 106 0.44 -1.49 -5.37
N ILE A 107 0.80 -2.16 -6.45
CA ILE A 107 -0.15 -2.79 -7.36
C ILE A 107 -0.21 -4.29 -7.07
N GLY A 108 -1.40 -4.79 -6.77
CA GLY A 108 -1.65 -6.21 -6.55
C GLY A 108 -2.75 -6.75 -7.46
N ASP A 109 -2.73 -8.07 -7.66
CA ASP A 109 -3.73 -8.77 -8.47
C ASP A 109 -4.85 -9.32 -7.58
N LEU A 110 -6.09 -9.17 -8.04
CA LEU A 110 -7.27 -9.61 -7.31
C LEU A 110 -7.21 -11.11 -6.99
N ILE A 111 -6.65 -11.91 -7.91
CA ILE A 111 -6.50 -13.36 -7.71
C ILE A 111 -5.62 -13.66 -6.50
N ASP A 112 -4.54 -12.90 -6.30
CA ASP A 112 -3.65 -13.06 -5.15
C ASP A 112 -4.29 -12.56 -3.86
N VAL A 113 -5.06 -11.47 -3.94
CA VAL A 113 -5.76 -10.87 -2.78
C VAL A 113 -6.80 -11.82 -2.19
N VAL A 114 -7.52 -12.55 -3.04
CA VAL A 114 -8.58 -13.48 -2.61
C VAL A 114 -8.05 -14.89 -2.35
N ASP A 115 -6.79 -15.17 -2.65
CA ASP A 115 -6.16 -16.46 -2.36
C ASP A 115 -6.04 -16.66 -0.84
N SER A 116 -6.47 -17.84 -0.36
CA SER A 116 -6.36 -18.23 1.03
C SER A 116 -4.92 -18.26 1.54
N ASP A 117 -3.94 -18.54 0.68
CA ASP A 117 -2.52 -18.58 1.05
C ASP A 117 -1.98 -17.19 1.41
N ASN A 118 -2.57 -16.13 0.83
CA ASN A 118 -2.19 -14.76 1.12
C ASN A 118 -3.12 -14.07 2.13
N TYR A 119 -4.03 -14.82 2.76
CA TYR A 119 -5.03 -14.28 3.70
C TYR A 119 -4.42 -13.39 4.78
N TYR A 120 -3.29 -13.79 5.37
CA TYR A 120 -2.65 -13.01 6.44
C TYR A 120 -1.92 -11.77 5.94
N GLU A 121 -1.41 -11.77 4.70
CA GLU A 121 -0.71 -10.63 4.12
C GLU A 121 -1.70 -9.58 3.63
N TRP A 122 -2.55 -9.94 2.67
CA TRP A 122 -3.54 -9.04 2.09
C TRP A 122 -4.63 -8.67 3.10
N GLY A 123 -5.05 -9.63 3.92
CA GLY A 123 -6.03 -9.37 4.96
C GLY A 123 -5.50 -8.43 6.02
N PHE A 124 -4.24 -8.56 6.45
CA PHE A 124 -3.64 -7.56 7.34
C PHE A 124 -3.55 -6.20 6.65
N TRP A 125 -2.97 -6.17 5.44
CA TRP A 125 -2.70 -4.94 4.70
C TRP A 125 -3.99 -4.14 4.47
N LEU A 126 -4.97 -4.72 3.78
CA LEU A 126 -6.20 -4.01 3.43
C LEU A 126 -7.06 -3.69 4.65
N ARG A 127 -7.20 -4.64 5.61
CA ARG A 127 -8.07 -4.43 6.79
C ARG A 127 -7.54 -3.39 7.75
N HIS A 128 -6.23 -3.38 7.96
CA HIS A 128 -5.63 -2.68 9.10
C HIS A 128 -4.71 -1.53 8.71
N MET A 129 -4.27 -1.43 7.46
CA MET A 129 -3.34 -0.38 7.01
C MET A 129 -3.97 0.60 6.01
N CYS A 130 -5.04 0.20 5.33
CA CYS A 130 -5.58 0.92 4.19
C CYS A 130 -6.98 1.50 4.45
N TYR A 131 -7.32 2.55 3.70
CA TYR A 131 -8.68 3.09 3.55
C TYR A 131 -9.11 3.06 2.08
N CYS A 132 -10.25 2.43 1.78
CA CYS A 132 -10.77 2.35 0.41
C CYS A 132 -11.31 3.70 -0.07
N ILE A 133 -10.83 4.18 -1.23
CA ILE A 133 -11.26 5.45 -1.84
C ILE A 133 -11.97 5.26 -3.18
N TYR A 134 -11.94 4.07 -3.77
CA TYR A 134 -12.65 3.74 -5.01
C TYR A 134 -12.85 2.22 -5.17
N GLY A 135 -13.96 1.83 -5.80
CA GLY A 135 -14.27 0.43 -6.13
C GLY A 135 -14.90 -0.35 -4.98
N LYS A 136 -14.92 -1.68 -5.09
CA LYS A 136 -15.41 -2.56 -4.02
C LYS A 136 -14.36 -2.65 -2.91
N ASP A 137 -14.76 -2.34 -1.69
CA ASP A 137 -13.89 -2.40 -0.51
C ASP A 137 -13.68 -3.85 -0.05
N LEU A 138 -12.55 -4.45 -0.46
CA LEU A 138 -12.15 -5.80 -0.06
C LEU A 138 -11.71 -5.88 1.41
N SER A 139 -11.39 -4.75 2.06
CA SER A 139 -11.03 -4.76 3.47
C SER A 139 -12.18 -5.26 4.36
N LEU A 140 -13.42 -5.13 3.87
CA LEU A 140 -14.61 -5.59 4.58
C LEU A 140 -14.79 -7.11 4.55
N GLU A 141 -14.17 -7.80 3.60
CA GLU A 141 -14.21 -9.25 3.45
C GLU A 141 -13.28 -9.96 4.45
N PHE A 142 -12.32 -9.23 5.03
CA PHE A 142 -11.44 -9.74 6.06
C PHE A 142 -11.96 -9.42 7.47
N PRO A 143 -12.00 -10.40 8.40
CA PRO A 143 -12.36 -10.12 9.78
C PRO A 143 -11.26 -9.29 10.47
N ALA A 144 -11.63 -8.61 11.56
CA ALA A 144 -10.63 -7.96 12.40
C ALA A 144 -9.65 -8.98 12.98
N MET A 145 -8.35 -8.72 12.86
CA MET A 145 -7.30 -9.64 13.28
C MET A 145 -6.69 -9.22 14.62
N LYS A 146 -6.22 -10.20 15.39
CA LYS A 146 -5.33 -9.96 16.54
C LYS A 146 -3.88 -10.22 16.12
N PRO A 147 -2.89 -9.51 16.67
CA PRO A 147 -1.48 -9.77 16.38
C PRO A 147 -1.13 -11.23 16.66
N ASN A 148 -0.52 -11.91 15.70
CA ASN A 148 -0.08 -13.29 15.85
C ASN A 148 1.14 -13.58 14.94
N HIS A 149 1.76 -14.75 15.14
CA HIS A 149 2.95 -15.14 14.39
C HIS A 149 2.69 -15.41 12.90
N MET A 150 1.46 -15.75 12.51
CA MET A 150 1.10 -15.98 11.11
C MET A 150 1.12 -14.69 10.30
N ILE A 151 0.57 -13.60 10.86
CA ILE A 151 0.67 -12.25 10.29
C ILE A 151 2.13 -11.85 10.16
N SER A 152 2.91 -11.99 11.24
CA SER A 152 4.35 -11.66 11.23
C SER A 152 5.10 -12.43 10.15
N ARG A 153 4.84 -13.73 10.00
CA ARG A 153 5.46 -14.56 8.98
C ARG A 153 5.05 -14.15 7.57
N ALA A 154 3.77 -13.87 7.34
CA ALA A 154 3.24 -13.48 6.04
C ALA A 154 3.86 -12.16 5.55
N LEU A 155 3.92 -11.14 6.41
CA LEU A 155 4.51 -9.83 6.09
C LEU A 155 6.04 -9.86 5.91
N ASN A 156 6.70 -10.95 6.33
CA ASN A 156 8.14 -11.13 6.23
C ASN A 156 8.52 -12.36 5.38
N LYS A 157 7.61 -12.85 4.52
CA LYS A 157 7.80 -14.08 3.74
C LYS A 157 9.10 -14.05 2.89
N ASP A 158 9.45 -12.88 2.36
CA ASP A 158 10.60 -12.71 1.48
C ASP A 158 11.90 -12.39 2.24
N LEU A 159 11.86 -12.18 3.55
CA LEU A 159 13.01 -11.73 4.32
C LEU A 159 14.19 -12.72 4.23
N ILE A 160 13.94 -14.00 4.46
CA ILE A 160 14.98 -15.03 4.42
C ILE A 160 15.51 -15.25 3.00
N PRO A 161 14.66 -15.41 1.96
CA PRO A 161 15.12 -15.42 0.57
C PRO A 161 16.01 -14.23 0.22
N THR A 162 15.58 -13.00 0.52
CA THR A 162 16.35 -11.78 0.21
C THR A 162 17.70 -11.75 0.93
N ILE A 163 17.76 -12.13 2.21
CA ILE A 163 19.03 -12.20 2.96
C ILE A 163 19.98 -13.22 2.31
N ASN A 164 19.46 -14.38 1.95
CA ASN A 164 20.28 -15.44 1.33
C ASN A 164 20.82 -15.02 -0.04
N GLU A 165 20.01 -14.35 -0.86
CA GLU A 165 20.44 -13.78 -2.14
C GLU A 165 21.55 -12.74 -1.96
N GLN A 166 21.41 -11.85 -0.97
CA GLN A 166 22.45 -10.86 -0.66
C GLN A 166 23.75 -11.51 -0.17
N ILE A 167 23.67 -12.53 0.68
CA ILE A 167 24.84 -13.30 1.13
C ILE A 167 25.54 -13.97 -0.06
N GLN A 168 24.79 -14.52 -1.01
CA GLN A 168 25.34 -15.11 -2.24
C GLN A 168 26.04 -14.06 -3.12
N ALA A 169 25.42 -12.90 -3.31
CA ALA A 169 26.00 -11.81 -4.09
C ALA A 169 27.32 -11.31 -3.49
N LEU A 170 27.37 -11.08 -2.17
CA LEU A 170 28.59 -10.68 -1.46
C LEU A 170 29.73 -11.70 -1.56
N LYS A 171 29.40 -12.99 -1.64
CA LYS A 171 30.40 -14.06 -1.80
C LYS A 171 30.95 -14.19 -3.23
N SER A 172 30.29 -13.56 -4.20
CA SER A 172 30.61 -13.73 -5.63
C SER A 172 31.27 -12.50 -6.28
N ASP A 173 31.66 -11.48 -5.50
CA ASP A 173 32.18 -10.19 -5.97
C ASP A 173 31.33 -9.53 -7.08
N LYS A 174 30.02 -9.85 -7.14
CA LYS A 174 29.08 -9.20 -8.05
C LYS A 174 28.47 -7.97 -7.39
N GLU A 175 28.42 -6.86 -8.12
CA GLU A 175 27.68 -5.67 -7.69
C GLU A 175 26.21 -6.02 -7.43
N ILE A 176 25.74 -5.67 -6.22
CA ILE A 176 24.36 -5.90 -5.78
C ILE A 176 23.48 -4.82 -6.42
N SER A 177 22.49 -5.23 -7.20
CA SER A 177 21.37 -4.36 -7.55
C SER A 177 20.56 -4.11 -6.28
N ILE A 178 20.50 -2.85 -5.81
CA ILE A 178 19.69 -2.49 -4.65
C ILE A 178 18.22 -2.76 -4.98
N VAL A 179 17.66 -3.84 -4.45
CA VAL A 179 16.21 -4.05 -4.46
C VAL A 179 15.62 -3.04 -3.47
N LYS A 180 15.07 -1.95 -4.01
CA LYS A 180 14.20 -1.07 -3.22
C LYS A 180 12.93 -1.86 -2.92
N LYS A 181 12.64 -2.12 -1.64
CA LYS A 181 11.27 -2.37 -1.22
C LYS A 181 10.46 -1.15 -1.65
N THR A 182 9.57 -1.34 -2.63
CA THR A 182 8.52 -0.37 -2.98
C THR A 182 7.68 -0.07 -1.75
#